data_AF-A0A7Y5VM51-F1
#
_entry.id   AF-A0A7Y5VM51-F1
#
_cell.length_a   1.000
_cell.length_b   1.000
_cell.length_c   1.000
_cell.angle_alpha   90.00
_cell.angle_beta   90.00
_cell.angle_gamma   90.00
#
_symmetry.space_group_name_H-M   'P 1'
#
loop_
_entity.id
_entity.type
_entity.pdbx_description
1 polymer ?
#
loop_
_entity_poly.entity_id
_entity_poly.type
_entity_poly.pdbx_seq_one_letter_code
_entity_poly.pdbx_strand_id
1 'polypeptide(L)'
;MRTRSALATLLAAPAAGRWEALTTATDDARELLAAAYAQRLAAAALLGHPVEISTTPSPARPAVVARTQPLVYAFEVVAAQSAGSQRRRAEATLAELNRLALAVSGTASTTPAGWALPFPVTTPQAARRLATAVLRSAVDGATAAAGDRPTPASLEDVARWSANVQALAVDWDLPLTAFPGADA
;
A
#
# COMPACT_ATOMS: atom_id res chain seq x y z
N MET A 1 16.57 -8.11 25.88
CA MET A 1 15.95 -8.71 24.67
C MET A 1 14.68 -7.92 24.36
N ARG A 2 14.48 -7.36 23.16
CA ARG A 2 13.22 -6.67 22.81
C ARG A 2 12.18 -7.69 22.37
N THR A 3 10.93 -7.56 22.83
CA THR A 3 9.82 -8.43 22.40
C THR A 3 9.35 -8.05 20.99
N ARG A 4 8.63 -8.96 20.30
CA ARG A 4 8.01 -8.70 18.99
C ARG A 4 7.13 -7.45 19.03
N SER A 5 6.31 -7.31 20.07
CA SER A 5 5.44 -6.15 20.29
C SER A 5 6.23 -4.86 20.47
N ALA A 6 7.29 -4.87 21.29
CA ALA A 6 8.14 -3.69 21.49
C ALA A 6 8.84 -3.23 20.19
N LEU A 7 9.25 -4.18 19.34
CA LEU A 7 9.80 -3.86 18.02
C LEU A 7 8.74 -3.26 17.10
N ALA A 8 7.53 -3.82 17.08
CA ALA A 8 6.43 -3.32 16.26
C ALA A 8 6.06 -1.87 16.63
N THR A 9 5.95 -1.56 17.94
CA THR A 9 5.72 -0.20 18.44
C THR A 9 6.86 0.76 18.04
N LEU A 10 8.11 0.30 18.14
CA LEU A 10 9.25 1.13 17.74
C LEU A 10 9.21 1.44 16.24
N LEU A 11 8.88 0.48 15.39
CA LEU A 11 8.75 0.69 13.96
C LEU A 11 7.57 1.62 13.61
N ALA A 12 6.43 1.49 14.32
CA ALA A 12 5.26 2.34 14.13
C ALA A 12 5.45 3.79 14.62
N ALA A 13 6.36 4.03 15.57
CA ALA A 13 6.56 5.35 16.16
C ALA A 13 7.01 6.39 15.13
N PRO A 14 6.23 7.47 14.90
CA PRO A 14 6.68 8.58 14.09
C PRO A 14 7.79 9.34 14.82
N ALA A 15 8.93 9.57 14.17
CA ALA A 15 9.86 10.60 14.62
C ALA A 15 9.18 11.96 14.43
N ALA A 16 9.07 12.76 15.49
CA ALA A 16 8.45 14.08 15.43
C ALA A 16 9.15 14.97 14.38
N GLY A 17 8.39 15.75 13.61
CA GLY A 17 8.94 16.67 12.60
C GLY A 17 9.44 16.02 11.30
N ARG A 18 9.34 14.69 11.15
CA ARG A 18 9.92 13.98 9.99
C ARG A 18 9.27 14.34 8.66
N TRP A 19 7.95 14.54 8.68
CA TRP A 19 7.17 14.82 7.47
C TRP A 19 7.42 16.25 7.00
N GLU A 20 7.61 17.16 7.95
CA GLU A 20 8.04 18.54 7.73
C GLU A 20 9.47 18.60 7.18
N ALA A 21 10.39 17.77 7.67
CA ALA A 21 11.75 17.70 7.13
C ALA A 21 11.78 17.15 5.70
N LEU A 22 10.89 16.21 5.36
CA LEU A 22 10.80 15.63 4.02
C LEU A 22 10.33 16.64 2.96
N THR A 23 9.50 17.63 3.31
CA THR A 23 9.02 18.61 2.32
C THR A 23 10.10 19.57 1.86
N THR A 24 11.20 19.71 2.61
CA THR A 24 12.34 20.56 2.25
C THR A 24 13.50 19.79 1.62
N ALA A 25 13.43 18.45 1.57
CA ALA A 25 14.40 17.61 0.89
C ALA A 25 14.32 17.76 -0.63
N THR A 26 15.40 17.42 -1.34
CA THR A 26 15.38 17.24 -2.80
C THR A 26 14.42 16.12 -3.18
N ASP A 27 13.93 16.10 -4.43
CA ASP A 27 12.92 15.13 -4.83
C ASP A 27 13.41 13.68 -4.69
N ASP A 28 14.62 13.36 -5.15
CA ASP A 28 15.22 12.03 -4.98
C ASP A 28 15.33 11.60 -3.49
N ALA A 29 15.78 12.51 -2.62
CA ALA A 29 15.91 12.23 -1.19
C ALA A 29 14.54 12.06 -0.54
N ARG A 30 13.54 12.85 -0.98
CA ARG A 30 12.17 12.76 -0.49
C ARG A 30 11.54 11.41 -0.86
N GLU A 31 11.70 10.97 -2.10
CA GLU A 31 11.20 9.66 -2.55
C GLU A 31 11.83 8.52 -1.75
N LEU A 32 13.16 8.53 -1.62
CA LEU A 32 13.91 7.53 -0.85
C LEU A 32 13.44 7.46 0.60
N LEU A 33 13.36 8.61 1.28
CA LEU A 33 12.98 8.66 2.69
C LEU A 33 11.49 8.32 2.89
N ALA A 34 10.60 8.74 1.99
CA ALA A 34 9.19 8.36 2.03
C ALA A 34 9.01 6.85 1.87
N ALA A 35 9.75 6.22 0.95
CA ALA A 35 9.77 4.77 0.79
C ALA A 35 10.29 4.06 2.05
N ALA A 36 11.37 4.55 2.65
CA ALA A 36 11.92 4.01 3.89
C ALA A 36 10.92 4.08 5.06
N TYR A 37 10.17 5.18 5.17
CA TYR A 37 9.11 5.30 6.18
C TYR A 37 7.94 4.36 5.91
N ALA A 38 7.52 4.20 4.66
CA ALA A 38 6.47 3.25 4.29
C ALA A 38 6.89 1.81 4.62
N GLN A 39 8.11 1.40 4.29
CA GLN A 39 8.65 0.08 4.63
C GLN A 39 8.72 -0.15 6.15
N ARG A 40 9.15 0.87 6.91
CA ARG A 40 9.19 0.79 8.37
C ARG A 40 7.80 0.55 8.96
N LEU A 41 6.78 1.25 8.45
CA LEU A 41 5.39 1.04 8.84
C LEU A 41 4.88 -0.34 8.37
N ALA A 42 5.24 -0.80 7.17
CA ALA A 42 4.89 -2.14 6.68
C ALA A 42 5.46 -3.23 7.58
N ALA A 43 6.71 -3.07 8.03
CA ALA A 43 7.34 -3.97 8.99
C ALA A 43 6.60 -3.97 10.34
N ALA A 44 6.10 -2.82 10.81
CA ALA A 44 5.24 -2.77 11.99
C ALA A 44 3.92 -3.56 11.78
N ALA A 45 3.28 -3.41 10.61
CA ALA A 45 2.09 -4.16 10.23
C ALA A 45 2.31 -5.67 10.23
N LEU A 46 3.40 -6.14 9.62
CA LEU A 46 3.78 -7.56 9.58
C LEU A 46 4.09 -8.13 10.97
N LEU A 47 4.53 -7.29 11.90
CA LEU A 47 4.72 -7.69 13.30
C LEU A 47 3.42 -7.69 14.12
N GLY A 48 2.29 -7.28 13.55
CA GLY A 48 0.96 -7.26 14.16
C GLY A 48 0.54 -5.90 14.71
N HIS A 49 1.26 -4.82 14.40
CA HIS A 49 0.87 -3.48 14.80
C HIS A 49 0.09 -2.79 13.67
N PRO A 50 -1.19 -2.43 13.86
CA PRO A 50 -1.99 -1.82 12.80
C PRO A 50 -1.38 -0.48 12.35
N VAL A 51 -1.47 -0.22 11.05
CA VAL A 51 -1.08 1.05 10.43
C VAL A 51 -2.34 1.78 10.00
N GLU A 52 -2.87 2.58 10.92
CA GLU A 52 -4.09 3.35 10.69
C GLU A 52 -3.85 4.44 9.64
N ILE A 53 -4.84 4.62 8.75
CA ILE A 53 -4.93 5.77 7.86
C ILE A 53 -5.35 7.00 8.66
N SER A 54 -4.81 8.17 8.32
CA SER A 54 -5.18 9.43 8.99
C SER A 54 -6.69 9.70 8.84
N THR A 55 -7.36 10.06 9.93
CA THR A 55 -8.78 10.45 9.89
C THR A 55 -8.99 11.82 9.25
N THR A 56 -7.96 12.67 9.25
CA THR A 56 -7.95 13.94 8.51
C THR A 56 -7.41 13.69 7.10
N PRO A 57 -8.23 13.86 6.04
CA PRO A 57 -7.78 13.66 4.67
C PRO A 57 -6.68 14.65 4.27
N SER A 58 -5.62 14.15 3.64
CA SER A 58 -4.60 14.99 3.02
C SER A 58 -5.01 15.43 1.60
N PRO A 59 -4.31 16.42 1.00
CA PRO A 59 -4.49 16.75 -0.42
C PRO A 59 -4.21 15.58 -1.38
N ALA A 60 -3.41 14.58 -0.96
CA ALA A 60 -3.12 13.38 -1.75
C ALA A 60 -4.26 12.34 -1.71
N ARG A 61 -5.27 12.52 -0.85
CA ARG A 61 -6.30 11.51 -0.61
C ARG A 61 -7.04 11.07 -1.87
N PRO A 62 -7.48 11.96 -2.78
CA PRO A 62 -8.14 11.54 -4.02
C PRO A 62 -7.27 10.62 -4.89
N ALA A 63 -5.96 10.88 -4.96
CA ALA A 63 -5.02 10.03 -5.72
C ALA A 63 -4.84 8.66 -5.05
N VAL A 64 -4.79 8.61 -3.71
CA VAL A 64 -4.77 7.36 -2.94
C VAL A 64 -6.04 6.53 -3.16
N VAL A 65 -7.22 7.17 -3.15
CA VAL A 65 -8.50 6.52 -3.45
C VAL A 65 -8.49 5.93 -4.87
N ALA A 66 -8.11 6.75 -5.86
CA ALA A 66 -8.04 6.34 -7.26
C ALA A 66 -7.09 5.16 -7.51
N ARG A 67 -6.05 5.00 -6.68
CA ARG A 67 -5.11 3.87 -6.71
C ARG A 67 -5.60 2.63 -5.95
N THR A 68 -6.48 2.79 -4.96
CA THR A 68 -6.98 1.68 -4.14
C THR A 68 -8.10 0.92 -4.85
N GLN A 69 -9.00 1.62 -5.54
CA GLN A 69 -10.15 1.00 -6.21
C GLN A 69 -9.76 -0.06 -7.28
N PRO A 70 -8.76 0.17 -8.15
CA PRO A 70 -8.28 -0.86 -9.07
C PRO A 70 -7.72 -2.11 -8.38
N LEU A 71 -7.12 -1.97 -7.19
CA LEU A 71 -6.64 -3.10 -6.41
C LEU A 71 -7.79 -3.97 -5.91
N VAL A 72 -8.84 -3.35 -5.38
CA VAL A 72 -10.07 -4.04 -4.95
C VAL A 72 -10.62 -4.85 -6.11
N TYR A 73 -10.86 -4.21 -7.26
CA TYR A 73 -11.40 -4.88 -8.45
C TYR A 73 -10.49 -6.02 -8.94
N ALA A 74 -9.18 -5.80 -9.00
CA ALA A 74 -8.24 -6.84 -9.40
C ALA A 74 -8.35 -8.05 -8.45
N PHE A 75 -8.48 -7.84 -7.14
CA PHE A 75 -8.59 -8.92 -6.17
C PHE A 75 -9.95 -9.63 -6.18
N GLU A 76 -11.03 -8.98 -6.59
CA GLU A 76 -12.30 -9.65 -6.92
C GLU A 76 -12.09 -10.66 -8.06
N VAL A 77 -11.41 -10.25 -9.13
CA VAL A 77 -11.07 -11.13 -10.26
C VAL A 77 -10.13 -12.26 -9.80
N VAL A 78 -9.11 -11.96 -9.00
CA VAL A 78 -8.19 -12.98 -8.47
C VAL A 78 -8.96 -14.01 -7.65
N ALA A 79 -9.84 -13.59 -6.74
CA ALA A 79 -10.63 -14.51 -5.91
C ALA A 79 -11.57 -15.37 -6.77
N ALA A 80 -12.23 -14.76 -7.77
CA ALA A 80 -13.11 -15.46 -8.69
C ALA A 80 -12.37 -16.56 -9.49
N GLN A 81 -11.16 -16.27 -9.95
CA GLN A 81 -10.35 -17.14 -10.82
C GLN A 81 -9.40 -18.08 -10.04
N SER A 82 -9.42 -18.03 -8.71
CA SER A 82 -8.60 -18.88 -7.83
C SER A 82 -9.40 -20.04 -7.23
N ALA A 83 -8.69 -21.04 -6.71
CA ALA A 83 -9.26 -22.17 -5.98
C ALA A 83 -8.42 -22.49 -4.71
N GLY A 84 -9.00 -23.28 -3.80
CA GLY A 84 -8.29 -23.82 -2.63
C GLY A 84 -7.66 -22.74 -1.75
N SER A 85 -6.39 -22.94 -1.38
CA SER A 85 -5.62 -21.99 -0.55
C SER A 85 -5.44 -20.63 -1.22
N GLN A 86 -5.29 -20.59 -2.55
CA GLN A 86 -5.14 -19.34 -3.28
C GLN A 86 -6.41 -18.48 -3.21
N ARG A 87 -7.60 -19.10 -3.32
CA ARG A 87 -8.87 -18.37 -3.15
C ARG A 87 -8.99 -17.77 -1.75
N ARG A 88 -8.70 -18.55 -0.70
CA ARG A 88 -8.73 -18.03 0.68
C ARG A 88 -7.75 -16.87 0.90
N ARG A 89 -6.54 -16.97 0.33
CA ARG A 89 -5.52 -15.90 0.35
C ARG A 89 -6.06 -14.64 -0.34
N ALA A 90 -6.66 -14.79 -1.52
CA ALA A 90 -7.26 -13.70 -2.28
C ALA A 90 -8.45 -13.04 -1.57
N GLU A 91 -9.34 -13.82 -0.96
CA GLU A 91 -10.48 -13.32 -0.18
C GLU A 91 -10.02 -12.55 1.06
N ALA A 92 -8.98 -13.04 1.76
CA ALA A 92 -8.39 -12.33 2.89
C ALA A 92 -7.78 -10.99 2.43
N THR A 93 -7.00 -10.99 1.35
CA THR A 93 -6.45 -9.75 0.79
C THR A 93 -7.54 -8.78 0.33
N LEU A 94 -8.61 -9.28 -0.29
CA LEU A 94 -9.76 -8.45 -0.71
C LEU A 94 -10.47 -7.81 0.49
N ALA A 95 -10.62 -8.54 1.60
CA ALA A 95 -11.21 -8.00 2.83
C ALA A 95 -10.36 -6.86 3.42
N GLU A 96 -9.03 -6.99 3.40
CA GLU A 96 -8.10 -5.93 3.81
C GLU A 96 -8.18 -4.72 2.87
N LEU A 97 -8.19 -4.94 1.56
CA LEU A 97 -8.30 -3.87 0.56
C LEU A 97 -9.63 -3.12 0.66
N ASN A 98 -10.73 -3.81 0.96
CA ASN A 98 -12.03 -3.16 1.20
C ASN A 98 -12.02 -2.28 2.46
N ARG A 99 -11.39 -2.75 3.54
CA ARG A 99 -11.19 -1.92 4.74
C ARG A 99 -10.32 -0.70 4.45
N LEU A 100 -9.24 -0.89 3.69
CA LEU A 100 -8.38 0.21 3.24
C LEU A 100 -9.16 1.19 2.37
N ALA A 101 -9.96 0.71 1.40
CA ALA A 101 -10.78 1.52 0.51
C ALA A 101 -11.78 2.39 1.29
N LEU A 102 -12.43 1.83 2.31
CA LEU A 102 -13.31 2.58 3.22
C LEU A 102 -12.53 3.63 4.01
N ALA A 103 -11.37 3.27 4.57
CA ALA A 103 -10.53 4.17 5.35
C ALA A 103 -10.02 5.37 4.53
N VAL A 104 -9.70 5.16 3.24
CA VAL A 104 -9.22 6.24 2.36
C VAL A 104 -10.36 7.05 1.76
N SER A 105 -11.46 6.43 1.33
CA SER A 105 -12.55 7.13 0.61
C SER A 105 -13.48 7.90 1.53
N GLY A 106 -13.54 7.54 2.83
CA GLY A 106 -14.60 8.04 3.71
C GLY A 106 -15.97 7.55 3.23
N THR A 107 -16.92 8.46 3.00
CA THR A 107 -18.33 8.15 2.69
C THR A 107 -18.73 8.24 1.22
N ALA A 108 -17.82 8.63 0.30
CA ALA A 108 -18.15 8.77 -1.12
C ALA A 108 -17.30 7.81 -1.97
N SER A 109 -17.95 6.83 -2.61
CA SER A 109 -17.33 5.96 -3.62
C SER A 109 -18.11 6.07 -4.92
N THR A 110 -17.51 6.64 -5.96
CA THR A 110 -18.00 6.50 -7.34
C THR A 110 -17.15 5.44 -8.02
N THR A 111 -17.49 4.18 -7.79
CA THR A 111 -16.79 3.03 -8.38
C THR A 111 -17.13 2.95 -9.88
N PRO A 112 -16.15 3.07 -10.80
CA PRO A 112 -16.36 2.75 -12.22
C PRO A 112 -16.94 1.35 -12.41
N ALA A 113 -17.67 1.12 -13.51
CA ALA A 113 -18.31 -0.17 -13.82
C ALA A 113 -17.31 -1.34 -14.04
N GLY A 114 -16.02 -1.04 -14.20
CA GLY A 114 -14.94 -2.01 -14.27
C GLY A 114 -13.61 -1.37 -14.67
N TRP A 115 -12.52 -2.11 -14.50
CA TRP A 115 -11.19 -1.71 -14.93
C TRP A 115 -10.64 -2.68 -15.96
N ALA A 116 -9.91 -2.15 -16.95
CA ALA A 116 -9.20 -2.99 -17.91
C ALA A 116 -8.09 -3.77 -17.20
N LEU A 117 -8.11 -5.09 -17.34
CA LEU A 117 -7.05 -5.95 -16.82
C LEU A 117 -5.83 -5.91 -17.74
N PRO A 118 -4.60 -6.01 -17.19
CA PRO A 118 -3.37 -5.97 -17.98
C PRO A 118 -3.21 -7.15 -18.95
N PHE A 119 -3.94 -8.24 -18.71
CA PHE A 119 -3.99 -9.44 -19.53
C PHE A 119 -5.23 -10.27 -19.18
N PRO A 120 -5.64 -11.23 -20.04
CA PRO A 120 -6.72 -12.16 -19.72
C PRO A 120 -6.40 -13.02 -18.48
N VAL A 121 -7.36 -13.14 -17.56
CA VAL A 121 -7.25 -13.94 -16.33
C VAL A 121 -8.30 -15.03 -16.33
N THR A 122 -7.96 -16.16 -16.94
CA THR A 122 -8.87 -17.32 -17.09
C THR A 122 -8.35 -18.56 -16.38
N THR A 123 -7.23 -18.45 -15.67
CA THR A 123 -6.61 -19.58 -14.95
C THR A 123 -6.13 -19.13 -13.56
N PRO A 124 -6.01 -20.06 -12.60
CA PRO A 124 -5.44 -19.74 -11.28
C PRO A 124 -4.02 -19.17 -11.34
N GLN A 125 -3.20 -19.61 -12.29
CA GLN A 125 -1.85 -19.06 -12.48
C GLN A 125 -1.89 -17.61 -12.98
N ALA A 126 -2.78 -17.31 -13.94
CA ALA A 126 -2.99 -15.93 -14.39
C ALA A 126 -3.51 -15.05 -13.26
N ALA A 127 -4.36 -15.59 -12.36
CA ALA A 127 -4.85 -14.89 -11.19
C ALA A 127 -3.71 -14.55 -10.21
N ARG A 128 -2.81 -15.51 -9.94
CA ARG A 128 -1.61 -15.23 -9.12
C ARG A 128 -0.73 -14.17 -9.76
N ARG A 129 -0.53 -14.24 -11.09
CA ARG A 129 0.23 -13.22 -11.83
C ARG A 129 -0.41 -11.85 -11.70
N LEU A 130 -1.75 -11.76 -11.83
CA LEU A 130 -2.48 -10.50 -11.68
C LEU A 130 -2.26 -9.92 -10.28
N ALA A 131 -2.46 -10.71 -9.22
CA ALA A 131 -2.26 -10.27 -7.83
C ALA A 131 -0.86 -9.67 -7.62
N THR A 132 0.19 -10.39 -8.07
CA THR A 132 1.57 -9.89 -7.94
C THR A 132 1.83 -8.64 -8.78
N ALA A 133 1.25 -8.53 -9.97
CA ALA A 133 1.46 -7.40 -10.86
C ALA A 133 0.81 -6.12 -10.33
N VAL A 134 -0.43 -6.20 -9.83
CA VAL A 134 -1.15 -5.02 -9.33
C VAL A 134 -0.58 -4.54 -7.99
N LEU A 135 -0.19 -5.45 -7.09
CA LEU A 135 0.45 -5.08 -5.83
C LEU A 135 1.81 -4.43 -6.08
N ARG A 136 2.64 -5.01 -6.95
CA ARG A 136 3.94 -4.40 -7.33
C ARG A 136 3.75 -3.02 -7.92
N SER A 137 2.87 -2.87 -8.91
CA SER A 137 2.59 -1.57 -9.55
C SER A 137 2.10 -0.51 -8.55
N ALA A 138 1.27 -0.90 -7.57
CA ALA A 138 0.82 0.02 -6.53
C ALA A 138 1.94 0.44 -5.58
N VAL A 139 2.85 -0.47 -5.21
CA VAL A 139 4.02 -0.17 -4.38
C VAL A 139 5.01 0.73 -5.13
N ASP A 140 5.37 0.37 -6.36
CA ASP A 140 6.34 1.12 -7.17
C ASP A 140 5.84 2.54 -7.48
N GLY A 141 4.53 2.68 -7.73
CA GLY A 141 3.92 3.98 -8.02
C GLY A 141 3.50 4.78 -6.80
N ALA A 142 3.80 4.35 -5.57
CA ALA A 142 3.22 4.93 -4.37
C ALA A 142 3.58 6.41 -4.17
N THR A 143 4.84 6.78 -4.36
CA THR A 143 5.35 8.14 -4.16
C THR A 143 4.67 9.15 -5.07
N ALA A 144 4.34 8.76 -6.31
CA ALA A 144 3.62 9.59 -7.26
C ALA A 144 2.20 9.98 -6.78
N ALA A 145 1.62 9.27 -5.81
CA ALA A 145 0.34 9.67 -5.21
C ALA A 145 0.45 10.93 -4.33
N ALA A 146 1.66 11.28 -3.87
CA ALA A 146 1.89 12.46 -3.02
C ALA A 146 1.83 13.79 -3.81
N GLY A 147 1.99 13.72 -5.14
CA GLY A 147 2.06 14.85 -6.05
C GLY A 147 3.42 15.57 -6.04
N ASP A 148 3.61 16.50 -6.98
CA ASP A 148 4.90 17.18 -7.22
C ASP A 148 5.36 18.07 -6.07
N ARG A 149 4.41 18.60 -5.28
CA ARG A 149 4.67 19.47 -4.11
C ARG A 149 3.93 18.93 -2.90
N PRO A 150 4.39 17.81 -2.34
CA PRO A 150 3.65 17.13 -1.29
C PRO A 150 3.72 17.92 0.02
N THR A 151 2.60 17.96 0.73
CA THR A 151 2.54 18.48 2.11
C THR A 151 3.01 17.40 3.11
N PRO A 152 3.33 17.75 4.37
CA PRO A 152 3.64 16.75 5.40
C PRO A 152 2.52 15.72 5.55
N ALA A 153 1.26 16.18 5.54
CA ALA A 153 0.09 15.32 5.58
C ALA A 153 -0.01 14.41 4.35
N SER A 154 0.30 14.90 3.15
CA SER A 154 0.31 14.07 1.93
C SER A 154 1.32 12.93 2.03
N LEU A 155 2.54 13.23 2.50
CA LEU A 155 3.60 12.22 2.65
C LEU A 155 3.23 11.16 3.69
N GLU A 156 2.65 11.58 4.82
CA GLU A 156 2.20 10.67 5.85
C GLU A 156 1.08 9.74 5.35
N ASP A 157 0.08 10.30 4.68
CA ASP A 157 -1.09 9.58 4.20
C ASP A 157 -0.69 8.53 3.15
N VAL A 158 0.18 8.92 2.21
CA VAL A 158 0.74 8.02 1.19
C VAL A 158 1.63 6.94 1.81
N ALA A 159 2.46 7.27 2.80
CA ALA A 159 3.33 6.29 3.45
C ALA A 159 2.51 5.24 4.24
N ARG A 160 1.45 5.67 4.94
CA ARG A 160 0.54 4.76 5.66
C ARG A 160 -0.24 3.87 4.70
N TRP A 161 -0.76 4.43 3.60
CA TRP A 161 -1.41 3.65 2.55
C TRP A 161 -0.45 2.63 1.93
N SER A 162 0.75 3.06 1.52
CA SER A 162 1.77 2.20 0.93
C SER A 162 2.20 1.08 1.88
N ALA A 163 2.33 1.37 3.17
CA ALA A 163 2.65 0.37 4.18
C ALA A 163 1.60 -0.76 4.27
N ASN A 164 0.31 -0.43 4.21
CA ASN A 164 -0.76 -1.41 4.17
C ASN A 164 -0.67 -2.27 2.90
N VAL A 165 -0.47 -1.66 1.73
CA VAL A 165 -0.32 -2.40 0.46
C VAL A 165 0.92 -3.29 0.46
N GLN A 166 2.05 -2.81 1.00
CA GLN A 166 3.29 -3.59 1.13
C GLN A 166 3.12 -4.79 2.05
N ALA A 167 2.39 -4.66 3.17
CA ALA A 167 2.10 -5.79 4.04
C ALA A 167 1.31 -6.88 3.30
N LEU A 168 0.33 -6.49 2.48
CA LEU A 168 -0.40 -7.42 1.61
C LEU A 168 0.51 -8.03 0.52
N ALA A 169 1.46 -7.26 -0.01
CA ALA A 169 2.42 -7.73 -1.01
C ALA A 169 3.35 -8.84 -0.49
N VAL A 170 3.83 -8.72 0.76
CA VAL A 170 4.59 -9.79 1.43
C VAL A 170 3.78 -11.07 1.54
N ASP A 171 2.50 -10.90 1.86
CA ASP A 171 1.50 -11.95 1.82
C ASP A 171 1.22 -12.46 0.41
N TRP A 172 1.93 -12.07 -0.65
CA TRP A 172 1.89 -12.66 -2.00
C TRP A 172 3.29 -13.02 -2.52
N ASP A 173 4.24 -13.20 -1.60
CA ASP A 173 5.64 -13.54 -1.88
C ASP A 173 6.39 -12.42 -2.64
N LEU A 174 5.88 -11.18 -2.59
CA LEU A 174 6.64 -10.02 -3.01
C LEU A 174 7.48 -9.55 -1.81
N PRO A 175 8.81 -9.45 -1.93
CA PRO A 175 9.61 -8.91 -0.85
C PRO A 175 9.16 -7.48 -0.54
N LEU A 176 9.39 -7.01 0.69
CA LEU A 176 9.45 -5.57 0.91
C LEU A 176 10.55 -5.06 -0.01
N THR A 177 10.17 -4.36 -1.08
CA THR A 177 11.12 -3.84 -2.07
C THR A 177 12.19 -3.10 -1.31
N ALA A 178 13.46 -3.48 -1.44
CA ALA A 178 14.55 -2.72 -0.85
C ALA A 178 14.55 -1.30 -1.46
N PHE A 179 15.21 -0.35 -0.80
CA PHE A 179 15.27 1.06 -1.21
C PHE A 179 15.30 1.27 -2.74
N PRO A 180 14.52 2.22 -3.29
CA PRO A 180 14.70 2.65 -4.68
C PRO A 180 16.19 2.94 -4.94
N GLY A 181 16.79 2.27 -5.93
CA GLY A 181 18.23 2.37 -6.24
C GLY A 181 19.15 1.32 -5.57
N ALA A 182 18.62 0.37 -4.79
CA ALA A 182 19.39 -0.74 -4.24
C ALA A 182 19.66 -1.90 -5.23
N ASP A 183 19.07 -1.83 -6.42
CA ASP A 183 19.27 -2.78 -7.53
C ASP A 183 20.36 -2.31 -8.53
N ALA A 184 21.23 -1.39 -8.12
CA ALA A 184 22.36 -0.91 -8.92
C ALA A 184 23.57 -1.85 -8.87
#